data_AF-A0A951ZH44-F1
#
_entry.id   AF-A0A951ZH44-F1
#
_cell.length_a   1.000
_cell.length_b   1.000
_cell.length_c   1.000
_cell.angle_alpha   90.00
_cell.angle_beta   90.00
_cell.angle_gamma   90.00
#
_symmetry.space_group_name_H-M   'P 1'
#
loop_
_entity.id
_entity.type
_entity.pdbx_description
1 polymer ?
#
loop_
_entity_poly.entity_id
_entity_poly.type
_entity_poly.pdbx_seq_one_letter_code
_entity_poly.pdbx_strand_id
1 'polypeptide(L)' 'ASEDEVREAVRAAIAGGAKAVGPVMGAVMPAFKGRADGSMINRVVREELGKAE' A
#
# COMPACT_ATOMS: atom_id res chain seq x y z
N ALA A 1 1.56 -9.71 8.79
CA ALA A 1 1.10 -9.76 7.41
C ALA A 1 2.30 -9.95 6.52
N SER A 2 2.16 -10.74 5.47
CA SER A 2 3.22 -10.91 4.48
C SER A 2 3.29 -9.69 3.56
N GLU A 3 4.41 -9.54 2.86
CA GLU A 3 4.58 -8.50 1.86
C GLU A 3 3.54 -8.62 0.73
N ASP A 4 3.17 -9.84 0.36
CA ASP A 4 2.16 -10.11 -0.68
C ASP A 4 0.78 -9.57 -0.32
N GLU A 5 0.33 -9.75 0.94
CA GLU A 5 -0.94 -9.20 1.42
C GLU A 5 -0.96 -7.67 1.33
N VAL A 6 0.17 -7.03 1.69
CA VAL A 6 0.31 -5.57 1.60
C VAL A 6 0.27 -5.14 0.14
N ARG A 7 0.96 -5.86 -0.75
CA ARG A 7 1.04 -5.56 -2.19
C ARG A 7 -0.34 -5.66 -2.85
N GLU A 8 -1.15 -6.66 -2.47
CA GLU A 8 -2.52 -6.80 -2.95
C GLU A 8 -3.42 -5.64 -2.50
N ALA A 9 -3.36 -5.27 -1.22
CA ALA A 9 -4.14 -4.14 -0.69
C ALA A 9 -3.74 -2.80 -1.34
N VAL A 10 -2.44 -2.60 -1.58
CA VAL A 10 -1.92 -1.43 -2.30
C VAL A 10 -2.45 -1.39 -3.73
N ARG A 11 -2.40 -2.50 -4.46
CA ARG A 11 -2.95 -2.58 -5.83
C ARG A 11 -4.46 -2.31 -5.86
N ALA A 12 -5.21 -2.83 -4.91
CA ALA A 12 -6.64 -2.56 -4.78
C ALA A 12 -6.92 -1.07 -4.52
N ALA A 13 -6.13 -0.43 -3.65
CA ALA A 13 -6.24 1.02 -3.40
C ALA A 13 -5.93 1.84 -4.67
N ILE A 14 -4.89 1.47 -5.42
CA ILE A 14 -4.52 2.13 -6.69
C ILE A 14 -5.64 1.97 -7.73
N ALA A 15 -6.19 0.76 -7.88
CA ALA A 15 -7.33 0.49 -8.76
C ALA A 15 -8.59 1.28 -8.36
N GLY A 16 -8.77 1.54 -7.06
CA GLY A 16 -9.81 2.42 -6.52
C GLY A 16 -9.58 3.91 -6.73
N GLY A 17 -8.47 4.31 -7.37
CA GLY A 17 -8.16 5.71 -7.72
C GLY A 17 -7.10 6.38 -6.86
N ALA A 18 -6.47 5.65 -5.91
CA ALA A 18 -5.37 6.19 -5.11
C ALA A 18 -4.08 6.26 -5.93
N LYS A 19 -3.77 7.44 -6.49
CA LYS A 19 -2.60 7.66 -7.37
C LYS A 19 -1.37 8.26 -6.66
N ALA A 20 -1.42 8.38 -5.35
CA ALA A 20 -0.34 8.97 -4.58
C ALA A 20 -0.14 8.22 -3.26
N VAL A 21 1.07 8.33 -2.70
CA VAL A 21 1.47 7.62 -1.48
C VAL A 21 0.52 7.93 -0.32
N GLY A 22 0.14 9.19 -0.12
CA GLY A 22 -0.76 9.61 0.97
C GLY A 22 -2.12 8.90 0.93
N PRO A 23 -2.88 8.99 -0.17
CA PRO A 23 -4.14 8.26 -0.34
C PRO A 23 -4.02 6.75 -0.17
N VAL A 24 -3.00 6.12 -0.75
CA VAL A 24 -2.77 4.67 -0.62
C VAL A 24 -2.48 4.30 0.84
N MET A 25 -1.61 5.06 1.50
CA MET A 25 -1.29 4.87 2.92
C MET A 25 -2.53 5.03 3.80
N GLY A 26 -3.39 6.01 3.52
CA GLY A 26 -4.65 6.20 4.26
C GLY A 26 -5.60 5.01 4.15
N ALA A 27 -5.62 4.34 2.98
CA ALA A 27 -6.43 3.14 2.76
C ALA A 27 -5.82 1.87 3.38
N VAL A 28 -4.50 1.71 3.28
CA VAL A 28 -3.79 0.47 3.65
C VAL A 28 -3.40 0.44 5.13
N MET A 29 -2.99 1.57 5.72
CA MET A 29 -2.51 1.61 7.12
C MET A 29 -3.51 1.06 8.16
N PRO A 30 -4.82 1.36 8.12
CA PRO A 30 -5.77 0.81 9.08
C PRO A 30 -5.90 -0.72 8.99
N ALA A 31 -5.81 -1.28 7.78
CA ALA A 31 -5.94 -2.72 7.54
C ALA A 31 -4.76 -3.54 8.09
N PHE A 32 -3.57 -2.94 8.14
CA PHE A 32 -2.34 -3.59 8.59
C PHE A 32 -1.79 -3.06 9.92
N LYS A 33 -2.54 -2.21 10.62
CA LYS A 33 -2.15 -1.64 11.91
C LYS A 33 -1.85 -2.77 12.92
N GLY A 34 -0.61 -2.78 13.44
CA GLY A 34 -0.14 -3.80 14.39
C GLY A 34 0.14 -5.18 13.77
N ARG A 35 0.00 -5.33 12.45
CA ARG A 35 0.25 -6.59 11.72
C ARG A 35 1.39 -6.48 10.71
N ALA A 36 1.69 -5.28 10.22
CA ALA A 36 2.83 -5.01 9.34
C ALA A 36 3.56 -3.73 9.77
N ASP A 37 4.83 -3.65 9.41
CA ASP A 37 5.66 -2.47 9.66
C ASP A 37 5.33 -1.34 8.68
N GLY A 38 5.16 -0.12 9.19
CA GLY A 38 4.82 1.05 8.37
C GLY A 38 5.89 1.38 7.31
N SER A 39 7.16 1.08 7.57
CA SER A 39 8.26 1.28 6.63
C SER A 39 8.19 0.27 5.48
N MET A 40 7.84 -0.99 5.78
CA MET A 40 7.58 -2.01 4.76
C MET A 40 6.40 -1.59 3.86
N ILE A 41 5.28 -1.15 4.46
CA ILE A 41 4.13 -0.66 3.69
C ILE A 41 4.55 0.51 2.79
N ASN A 42 5.29 1.48 3.32
CA ASN A 42 5.76 2.64 2.55
C ASN A 42 6.60 2.24 1.34
N ARG A 43 7.51 1.29 1.54
CA ARG A 43 8.32 0.75 0.45
C ARG A 43 7.45 0.12 -0.63
N VAL A 44 6.53 -0.77 -0.26
CA VAL A 44 5.62 -1.44 -1.21
C VAL A 44 4.74 -0.45 -1.95
N VAL A 45 4.19 0.56 -1.26
CA VAL A 45 3.38 1.61 -1.87
C VAL A 45 4.15 2.36 -2.95
N ARG A 46 5.39 2.75 -2.67
CA ARG A 46 6.25 3.45 -3.64
C ARG A 46 6.62 2.56 -4.81
N GLU A 47 6.94 1.30 -4.56
CA GLU A 47 7.24 0.33 -5.61
C GLU A 47 6.04 0.11 -6.55
N GLU A 48 4.84 -0.08 -6.03
CA GLU A 48 3.66 -0.34 -6.88
C GLU A 48 3.16 0.91 -7.59
N LEU A 49 3.23 2.09 -6.98
CA LEU A 49 2.89 3.35 -7.66
C LEU A 49 3.85 3.66 -8.82
N GLY A 50 5.15 3.41 -8.67
CA GLY A 50 6.13 3.61 -9.75
C GLY A 50 6.01 2.58 -10.89
N LYS A 51 5.33 1.45 -10.67
CA LYS A 51 4.99 0.48 -11.73
C LYS A 51 3.68 0.81 -12.46
N ALA A 52 2.85 1.65 -11.85
CA ALA A 52 1.52 2.02 -12.37
C ALA A 52 1.55 3.29 -13.25
N GLU A 53 2.73 3.89 -13.44
CA GLU A 53 3.00 4.98 -14.41
C GLU A 53 3.14 4.48 -15.85
#